data_AF-C4YXM7-F1
#
_entry.id   AF-C4YXM7-F1
#
_cell.length_a   1.000
_cell.length_b   1.000
_cell.length_c   1.000
_cell.angle_alpha   90.00
_cell.angle_beta   90.00
_cell.angle_gamma   90.00
#
_symmetry.space_group_name_H-M   'P 1'
#
loop_
_entity.id
_entity.type
_entity.pdbx_description
1 polymer ?
#
loop_
_entity_poly.entity_id
_entity_poly.type
_entity_poly.pdbx_seq_one_letter_code
_entity_poly.pdbx_strand_id
1 'polypeptide(L)'
;MLIIKKPISFTNNGGSTSKLSDGERAELVSHLEVNNYVYAKDIMHHIENKYGVTYTITGVTKLLYKLGFVYKKPKVVAAKLDFDKQELFKLNYSLLKGNLRDKEAIYFMDGVHPQYQARARCGWIRKNQNKTLPTFSGWRRKHMIGAINLADLQLVRTENPKINGEQIVNFLQRLEEENSDKERIYLICDNASYHKSKKVKEYSLSR
;
A
#
# COMPACT_ATOMS: atom_id res chain seq x y z
N MET A 1 -11.67 -19.20 -15.91
CA MET A 1 -10.60 -19.88 -15.15
C MET A 1 -11.25 -20.73 -14.08
N LEU A 2 -11.24 -22.06 -14.25
CA LEU A 2 -11.80 -23.01 -13.28
C LEU A 2 -10.72 -23.33 -12.22
N ILE A 3 -10.95 -22.92 -10.97
CA ILE A 3 -10.10 -23.27 -9.84
C ILE A 3 -10.74 -24.43 -9.10
N ILE A 4 -10.16 -25.62 -9.23
CA ILE A 4 -10.52 -26.80 -8.44
C ILE A 4 -9.71 -26.74 -7.15
N LYS A 5 -10.36 -26.52 -6.00
CA LYS A 5 -9.72 -26.67 -4.68
C LYS A 5 -9.64 -28.16 -4.35
N LYS A 6 -8.43 -28.68 -4.17
CA LYS A 6 -8.23 -30.02 -3.59
C LYS A 6 -8.67 -30.01 -2.12
N PRO A 7 -9.34 -31.06 -1.61
CA PRO A 7 -9.57 -31.21 -0.19
C PRO A 7 -8.24 -31.35 0.56
N ILE A 8 -8.18 -30.73 1.73
CA ILE A 8 -7.02 -30.78 2.63
C ILE A 8 -6.94 -32.20 3.19
N SER A 9 -5.90 -32.94 2.83
CA SER A 9 -5.60 -34.25 3.42
C SER A 9 -4.82 -34.05 4.73
N PHE A 10 -5.38 -34.50 5.85
CA PHE A 10 -4.67 -34.53 7.13
C PHE A 10 -3.69 -35.70 7.13
N THR A 11 -2.38 -35.42 7.21
CA THR A 11 -1.36 -36.46 7.36
C THR A 11 -1.34 -36.95 8.80
N ASN A 12 -1.53 -38.26 9.00
CA ASN A 12 -1.50 -38.89 10.31
C ASN A 12 -0.05 -39.24 10.68
N ASN A 13 0.75 -38.23 11.01
CA ASN A 13 2.10 -38.43 11.54
C ASN A 13 2.05 -38.45 13.07
N GLY A 14 2.39 -39.60 13.66
CA GLY A 14 2.25 -39.94 15.08
C GLY A 14 2.73 -38.87 16.06
N GLY A 15 1.79 -38.06 16.53
CA GLY A 15 1.94 -37.09 17.61
C GLY A 15 0.60 -36.89 18.31
N SER A 16 0.64 -36.45 19.57
CA SER A 16 -0.49 -36.41 20.51
C SER A 16 -1.86 -36.07 19.87
N THR A 17 -2.84 -36.89 20.22
CA THR A 17 -4.25 -36.74 19.85
C THR A 17 -4.71 -35.31 20.14
N SER A 18 -5.24 -34.61 19.13
CA SER A 18 -5.86 -33.30 19.34
C SER A 18 -7.00 -33.45 20.34
N LYS A 19 -7.17 -32.48 21.25
CA LYS A 19 -8.30 -32.51 22.20
C LYS A 19 -9.64 -32.19 21.53
N LEU A 20 -9.62 -31.72 20.29
CA LEU A 20 -10.81 -31.46 19.48
C LEU A 20 -11.04 -32.63 18.51
N SER A 21 -12.29 -33.02 18.38
CA SER A 21 -12.77 -33.92 17.34
C SER A 21 -12.54 -33.33 15.94
N ASP A 22 -12.68 -34.16 14.89
CA ASP A 22 -12.58 -33.66 13.51
C ASP A 22 -13.68 -32.64 13.18
N GLY A 23 -14.89 -32.84 13.71
CA GLY A 23 -16.02 -31.91 13.53
C GLY A 23 -15.75 -30.53 14.14
N GLU A 24 -15.31 -30.48 15.40
CA GLU A 24 -14.98 -29.22 16.08
C GLU A 24 -13.80 -28.51 15.42
N ARG A 25 -12.84 -29.25 14.87
CA ARG A 25 -11.74 -28.67 14.09
C ARG A 25 -12.23 -28.03 12.80
N ALA A 26 -13.12 -28.69 12.06
CA ALA A 26 -13.69 -28.13 10.84
C ALA A 26 -14.50 -26.85 11.16
N GLU A 27 -15.29 -26.87 12.22
CA GLU A 27 -16.08 -25.71 12.65
C GLU A 27 -15.18 -24.55 13.11
N LEU A 28 -14.11 -24.85 13.86
CA LEU A 28 -13.11 -23.85 14.25
C LEU A 28 -12.43 -23.21 13.03
N VAL A 29 -12.11 -23.99 12.00
CA VAL A 29 -11.55 -23.45 10.75
C VAL A 29 -12.53 -22.47 10.11
N SER A 30 -13.79 -22.86 9.90
CA SER A 30 -14.81 -21.98 9.30
C SER A 30 -15.03 -20.71 10.11
N HIS A 31 -15.01 -20.81 11.45
CA HIS A 31 -15.12 -19.64 12.33
C HIS A 31 -13.96 -18.67 12.16
N LEU A 32 -12.72 -19.18 12.12
CA LEU A 32 -11.50 -18.37 12.00
C LEU A 32 -11.26 -17.81 10.60
N GLU A 33 -11.86 -18.40 9.56
CA GLU A 33 -11.84 -17.84 8.20
C GLU A 33 -12.73 -16.59 8.06
N VAL A 34 -13.80 -16.51 8.85
CA VAL A 34 -14.71 -15.35 8.88
C VAL A 34 -14.28 -14.30 9.91
N ASN A 35 -13.77 -14.76 11.07
CA ASN A 35 -13.45 -13.90 12.21
C ASN A 35 -11.94 -13.78 12.42
N ASN A 36 -11.42 -12.56 12.30
CA ASN A 36 -10.00 -12.31 12.47
C ASN A 36 -9.64 -12.06 13.95
N TYR A 37 -8.91 -12.99 14.57
CA TYR A 37 -8.34 -12.84 15.90
C TYR A 37 -6.89 -12.38 15.83
N VAL A 38 -6.53 -11.39 16.65
CA VAL A 38 -5.16 -10.89 16.74
C VAL A 38 -4.29 -11.80 17.62
N TYR A 39 -4.85 -12.34 18.71
CA TYR A 39 -4.08 -13.11 19.68
C TYR A 39 -4.59 -14.55 19.83
N ALA A 40 -3.66 -15.50 19.95
CA ALA A 40 -3.99 -16.92 20.18
C ALA A 40 -4.75 -17.16 21.49
N LYS A 41 -4.60 -16.28 22.49
CA LYS A 41 -5.37 -16.35 23.75
C LYS A 41 -6.87 -16.14 23.52
N ASP A 42 -7.27 -15.34 22.53
CA ASP A 42 -8.68 -15.06 22.29
C ASP A 42 -9.35 -16.25 21.59
N ILE A 43 -8.58 -16.91 20.69
CA ILE A 43 -8.96 -18.20 20.08
C ILE A 43 -9.07 -19.29 21.16
N MET A 44 -8.15 -19.30 22.14
CA MET A 44 -8.19 -20.23 23.28
C MET A 44 -9.50 -20.07 24.08
N HIS A 45 -9.90 -18.84 24.40
CA HIS A 45 -11.16 -18.58 25.11
C HIS A 45 -12.38 -18.96 24.26
N HIS A 46 -12.33 -18.74 22.94
CA HIS A 46 -13.39 -19.20 22.04
C HIS A 46 -13.54 -20.73 22.08
N ILE A 47 -12.43 -21.47 22.00
CA ILE A 47 -12.44 -22.93 22.06
C ILE A 47 -13.00 -23.41 23.40
N GLU A 48 -12.58 -22.81 24.51
CA GLU A 48 -13.06 -23.17 25.84
C GLU A 48 -14.55 -22.89 26.00
N ASN A 49 -15.02 -21.71 25.59
CA ASN A 49 -16.44 -21.35 25.71
C ASN A 49 -17.35 -22.17 24.80
N LYS A 50 -16.88 -22.54 23.61
CA LYS A 50 -17.71 -23.21 22.60
C LYS A 50 -17.70 -24.73 22.72
N TYR A 51 -16.54 -25.31 23.01
CA TYR A 51 -16.34 -26.76 23.01
C TYR A 51 -16.05 -27.31 24.42
N GLY A 52 -15.91 -26.46 25.44
CA GLY A 52 -15.56 -26.90 26.81
C GLY A 52 -14.13 -27.43 26.95
N VAL A 53 -13.26 -27.17 25.97
CA VAL A 53 -11.90 -27.74 25.93
C VAL A 53 -10.85 -26.69 26.25
N THR A 54 -10.13 -26.89 27.36
CA THR A 54 -9.03 -25.98 27.74
C THR A 54 -7.73 -26.33 27.01
N TYR A 55 -7.13 -25.33 26.38
CA TYR A 55 -5.79 -25.39 25.80
C TYR A 55 -4.85 -24.41 26.50
N THR A 56 -3.55 -24.66 26.42
CA THR A 56 -2.54 -23.62 26.70
C THR A 56 -2.32 -22.76 25.46
N ILE A 57 -1.77 -21.56 25.60
CA ILE A 57 -1.45 -20.67 24.46
C ILE A 57 -0.55 -21.39 23.44
N THR A 58 0.48 -22.10 23.90
CA THR A 58 1.35 -22.91 23.04
C THR A 58 0.58 -24.05 22.36
N GLY A 59 -0.38 -24.66 23.07
CA GLY A 59 -1.26 -25.69 22.52
C GLY A 59 -2.13 -25.17 21.38
N VAL A 60 -2.81 -24.03 21.58
CA VAL A 60 -3.61 -23.38 20.52
C VAL A 60 -2.73 -22.99 19.34
N THR A 61 -1.54 -22.47 19.59
CA THR A 61 -0.61 -22.09 18.53
C THR A 61 -0.21 -23.30 17.66
N LYS A 62 0.11 -24.44 18.29
CA LYS A 62 0.40 -25.69 17.58
C LYS A 62 -0.83 -26.22 16.83
N LEU A 63 -2.02 -26.12 17.42
CA LEU A 63 -3.28 -26.49 16.77
C LEU A 63 -3.50 -25.66 15.50
N LEU A 64 -3.33 -24.34 15.57
CA LEU A 64 -3.48 -23.44 14.43
C LEU A 64 -2.54 -23.80 13.28
N TYR A 65 -1.26 -24.09 13.58
CA TYR A 65 -0.32 -24.56 12.55
C TYR A 65 -0.75 -25.90 11.94
N LYS A 66 -1.25 -26.86 12.74
CA LYS A 66 -1.78 -28.13 12.23
C LYS A 66 -3.02 -27.94 11.35
N LEU A 67 -3.85 -26.93 11.63
CA LEU A 67 -5.02 -26.55 10.83
C LEU A 67 -4.66 -25.69 9.61
N GLY A 68 -3.37 -25.43 9.35
CA GLY A 68 -2.91 -24.67 8.19
C GLY A 68 -2.90 -23.15 8.35
N PHE A 69 -3.20 -22.64 9.55
CA PHE A 69 -3.10 -21.20 9.83
C PHE A 69 -1.64 -20.80 10.07
N VAL A 70 -1.32 -19.57 9.67
CA VAL A 70 -0.02 -18.95 9.87
C VAL A 70 -0.20 -17.55 10.44
N TYR A 71 0.67 -17.16 11.37
CA TYR A 71 0.64 -15.79 11.90
C TYR A 71 1.28 -14.83 10.90
N LYS A 72 0.45 -14.01 10.25
CA LYS A 72 0.88 -13.01 9.27
C LYS A 72 0.12 -11.71 9.48
N LYS A 73 0.77 -10.59 9.20
CA LYS A 73 0.10 -9.29 9.13
C LYS A 73 -0.88 -9.30 7.94
N PRO A 74 -2.16 -8.96 8.12
CA PRO A 74 -3.10 -8.82 7.01
C PRO A 74 -2.59 -7.83 5.97
N LYS A 75 -2.89 -8.09 4.70
CA LYS A 75 -2.62 -7.11 3.64
C LYS A 75 -3.59 -5.95 3.80
N VAL A 76 -3.05 -4.75 4.00
CA VAL A 76 -3.86 -3.54 4.01
C VAL A 76 -4.21 -3.23 2.56
N VAL A 77 -5.50 -3.30 2.23
CA VAL A 77 -6.06 -2.79 0.98
C VAL A 77 -6.81 -1.51 1.29
N ALA A 78 -6.81 -0.54 0.38
CA ALA A 78 -7.50 0.71 0.61
C ALA A 78 -9.03 0.46 0.69
N ALA A 79 -9.66 0.90 1.78
CA ALA A 79 -11.08 0.62 2.03
C ALA A 79 -12.04 1.21 0.96
N LYS A 80 -11.56 2.18 0.16
CA LYS A 80 -12.32 2.87 -0.89
C LYS A 80 -11.84 2.51 -2.30
N LEU A 81 -11.44 1.26 -2.51
CA LEU A 81 -11.11 0.75 -3.85
C LEU A 81 -12.40 0.68 -4.68
N ASP A 82 -12.40 1.42 -5.79
CA ASP A 82 -13.47 1.42 -6.78
C ASP A 82 -12.94 0.76 -8.05
N PHE A 83 -13.26 -0.53 -8.22
CA PHE A 83 -12.73 -1.34 -9.31
C PHE A 83 -13.18 -0.82 -10.68
N ASP A 84 -14.41 -0.33 -10.78
CA ASP A 84 -14.95 0.20 -12.04
C ASP A 84 -14.20 1.46 -12.46
N LYS A 85 -13.93 2.38 -11.52
CA LYS A 85 -13.09 3.56 -11.81
C LYS A 85 -11.67 3.19 -12.22
N GLN A 86 -11.10 2.14 -11.64
CA GLN A 86 -9.76 1.67 -12.01
C GLN A 86 -9.72 1.07 -13.40
N GLU A 87 -10.68 0.20 -13.73
CA GLU A 87 -10.80 -0.39 -15.07
C GLU A 87 -11.05 0.70 -16.12
N LEU A 88 -11.94 1.65 -15.84
CA LEU A 88 -12.19 2.79 -16.72
C LEU A 88 -10.92 3.64 -16.93
N PHE A 89 -10.15 3.91 -15.88
CA PHE A 89 -8.88 4.62 -16.00
C PHE A 89 -7.88 3.86 -16.88
N LYS A 90 -7.72 2.53 -16.69
CA LYS A 90 -6.83 1.71 -17.50
C LYS A 90 -7.22 1.75 -18.98
N LEU A 91 -8.52 1.63 -19.28
CA LEU A 91 -9.04 1.70 -20.65
C LEU A 91 -8.71 3.06 -21.27
N ASN A 92 -9.05 4.15 -20.58
CA ASN A 92 -8.79 5.51 -21.06
C ASN A 92 -7.30 5.77 -21.27
N TYR A 93 -6.44 5.33 -20.35
CA TYR A 93 -5.00 5.46 -20.48
C TYR A 93 -4.45 4.66 -21.65
N SER A 94 -4.93 3.42 -21.84
CA SER A 94 -4.52 2.58 -22.98
C SER A 94 -4.90 3.21 -24.31
N LEU A 95 -6.12 3.77 -24.41
CA LEU A 95 -6.57 4.48 -25.60
C LEU A 95 -5.76 5.76 -25.84
N LEU A 96 -5.51 6.56 -24.81
CA LEU A 96 -4.68 7.76 -24.90
C LEU A 96 -3.27 7.42 -25.40
N LYS A 97 -2.63 6.43 -24.78
CA LYS A 97 -1.28 6.00 -25.15
C LYS A 97 -1.23 5.43 -26.57
N GLY A 98 -2.25 4.67 -26.99
CA GLY A 98 -2.32 4.09 -28.34
C GLY A 98 -2.58 5.10 -29.46
N ASN A 99 -3.17 6.26 -29.14
CA ASN A 99 -3.48 7.33 -30.10
C ASN A 99 -2.56 8.56 -29.96
N LEU A 100 -1.49 8.46 -29.19
CA LEU A 100 -0.57 9.56 -28.94
C LEU A 100 0.23 9.89 -30.21
N ARG A 101 0.28 11.16 -30.59
CA ARG A 101 1.03 11.62 -31.78
C ARG A 101 2.47 11.99 -31.41
N ASP A 102 3.34 12.09 -32.42
CA ASP A 102 4.79 12.36 -32.24
C ASP A 102 5.11 13.66 -31.48
N LYS A 103 4.25 14.67 -31.60
CA LYS A 103 4.37 15.98 -30.91
C LYS A 103 3.54 16.06 -29.64
N GLU A 104 3.04 14.94 -29.13
CA GLU A 104 2.31 14.87 -27.88
C GLU A 104 3.11 14.06 -26.86
N ALA A 105 2.98 14.41 -25.58
CA ALA A 105 3.67 13.71 -24.51
C ALA A 105 2.73 13.41 -23.34
N ILE A 106 2.98 12.30 -22.64
CA ILE A 106 2.25 11.93 -21.41
C ILE A 106 3.24 11.98 -20.25
N TYR A 107 2.90 12.76 -19.23
CA TYR A 107 3.69 12.89 -18.01
C TYR A 107 2.91 12.43 -16.78
N PHE A 108 3.58 11.76 -15.85
CA PHE A 108 3.06 11.40 -14.54
C PHE A 108 3.68 12.30 -13.50
N MET A 109 2.86 13.13 -12.86
CA MET A 109 3.30 14.09 -11.84
C MET A 109 3.02 13.59 -10.43
N ASP A 110 3.98 13.80 -9.53
CA ASP A 110 3.85 13.54 -8.10
C ASP A 110 4.56 14.62 -7.26
N GLY A 111 4.08 14.81 -6.04
CA GLY A 111 4.61 15.73 -5.04
C GLY A 111 5.22 15.01 -3.85
N VAL A 112 6.54 15.06 -3.70
CA VAL A 112 7.26 14.38 -2.62
C VAL A 112 7.73 15.34 -1.53
N HIS A 113 7.70 14.85 -0.29
CA HIS A 113 8.08 15.58 0.92
C HIS A 113 9.23 14.87 1.67
N PRO A 114 10.47 14.90 1.17
CA PRO A 114 11.59 14.29 1.88
C PRO A 114 11.77 14.89 3.27
N GLN A 115 12.03 14.01 4.24
CA GLN A 115 12.33 14.39 5.61
C GLN A 115 13.78 14.04 5.90
N TYR A 116 14.54 15.00 6.42
CA TYR A 116 15.93 14.79 6.89
C TYR A 116 16.03 14.02 8.21
N GLN A 117 14.90 13.57 8.77
CA GLN A 117 14.88 12.93 10.08
C GLN A 117 15.48 11.53 10.02
N ALA A 118 16.52 11.31 10.83
CA ALA A 118 16.99 9.97 11.13
C ALA A 118 15.87 9.20 11.85
N ARG A 119 15.47 8.06 11.28
CA ARG A 119 14.44 7.19 11.88
C ARG A 119 15.14 6.04 12.58
N ALA A 120 14.97 5.95 13.90
CA ALA A 120 15.39 4.77 14.65
C ALA A 120 14.65 3.53 14.10
N ARG A 121 15.40 2.49 13.77
CA ARG A 121 14.87 1.17 13.39
C ARG A 121 15.43 0.13 14.35
N CYS A 122 14.74 -1.01 14.47
CA CYS A 122 15.22 -2.12 15.26
C CYS A 122 16.57 -2.61 14.75
N GLY A 123 17.50 -2.90 15.67
CA GLY A 123 18.82 -3.43 15.37
C GLY A 123 19.32 -4.28 16.53
N TRP A 124 20.35 -5.09 16.28
CA TRP A 124 20.95 -5.93 17.31
C TRP A 124 21.78 -5.08 18.27
N ILE A 125 21.28 -4.94 19.49
CA ILE A 125 21.94 -4.22 20.59
C ILE A 125 22.25 -5.26 21.66
N ARG A 126 23.49 -5.27 22.15
CA ARG A 126 23.94 -6.22 23.17
C ARG A 126 23.08 -6.07 24.42
N LYS A 127 22.76 -7.18 25.08
CA LYS A 127 22.00 -7.18 26.34
C LYS A 127 22.65 -6.22 27.34
N ASN A 128 21.82 -5.42 28.02
CA ASN A 128 22.23 -4.37 28.97
C ASN A 128 23.03 -3.21 28.36
N GLN A 129 22.95 -2.98 27.05
CA GLN A 129 23.54 -1.81 26.39
C GLN A 129 22.44 -0.93 25.80
N ASN A 130 22.63 0.39 25.89
CA ASN A 130 21.77 1.37 25.24
C ASN A 130 22.53 1.99 24.07
N LYS A 131 21.91 2.04 22.89
CA LYS A 131 22.40 2.85 21.77
C LYS A 131 21.42 4.00 21.54
N THR A 132 21.93 5.22 21.49
CA THR A 132 21.15 6.41 21.21
C THR A 132 21.29 6.81 19.74
N LEU A 133 20.24 7.42 19.20
CA LEU A 133 20.27 8.06 17.89
C LEU A 133 20.07 9.57 18.12
N PRO A 134 21.01 10.43 17.71
CA PRO A 134 20.83 11.87 17.88
C PRO A 134 19.63 12.35 17.04
N THR A 135 18.74 13.10 17.68
CA THR A 135 17.61 13.76 17.03
C THR A 135 17.78 15.27 17.16
N PHE A 136 17.84 15.96 16.02
CA PHE A 136 17.90 17.42 15.98
C PHE A 136 16.50 18.01 15.75
N SER A 137 16.19 19.14 16.38
CA SER A 137 15.00 19.95 16.07
C SER A 137 15.33 20.98 14.98
N GLY A 138 14.32 21.52 14.28
CA GLY A 138 14.51 22.59 13.29
C GLY A 138 14.76 22.14 11.83
N TRP A 139 14.60 20.86 11.51
CA TRP A 139 14.73 20.39 10.13
C TRP A 139 13.73 21.05 9.18
N ARG A 140 14.24 21.62 8.09
CA ARG A 140 13.42 22.11 6.99
C ARG A 140 12.96 20.92 6.15
N ARG A 141 11.65 20.81 5.91
CA ARG A 141 11.13 19.88 4.90
C ARG A 141 11.48 20.45 3.53
N LYS A 142 12.00 19.61 2.64
CA LYS A 142 12.04 19.93 1.22
C LYS A 142 10.72 19.52 0.59
N HIS A 143 10.22 20.33 -0.31
CA HIS A 143 9.08 19.98 -1.15
C HIS A 143 9.60 19.85 -2.57
N MET A 144 9.27 18.77 -3.27
CA MET A 144 9.61 18.62 -4.67
C MET A 144 8.37 18.25 -5.45
N ILE A 145 8.20 18.89 -6.60
CA ILE A 145 7.21 18.51 -7.60
C ILE A 145 8.02 17.93 -8.76
N GLY A 146 7.64 16.74 -9.22
CA GLY A 146 8.29 16.10 -10.35
C GLY A 146 7.26 15.52 -11.30
N ALA A 147 7.56 15.52 -12.59
CA ALA A 147 6.81 14.78 -13.58
C ALA A 147 7.75 13.98 -14.48
N ILE A 148 7.38 12.72 -14.74
CA ILE A 148 8.16 11.79 -15.57
C ILE A 148 7.38 11.37 -16.81
N ASN A 149 8.02 11.43 -17.96
CA ASN A 149 7.52 10.81 -19.19
C ASN A 149 8.00 9.36 -19.22
N LEU A 150 7.08 8.41 -19.39
CA LEU A 150 7.42 6.98 -19.37
C LEU A 150 7.94 6.45 -20.71
N ALA A 151 7.84 7.21 -21.80
CA ALA A 151 8.34 6.80 -23.11
C ALA A 151 9.85 6.95 -23.23
N ASP A 152 10.39 8.06 -22.72
CA ASP A 152 11.81 8.43 -22.81
C ASP A 152 12.50 8.59 -21.44
N LEU A 153 11.74 8.45 -20.34
CA LEU A 153 12.20 8.63 -18.96
C LEU A 153 12.67 10.07 -18.64
N GLN A 154 12.25 11.06 -19.44
CA GLN A 154 12.53 12.46 -19.13
C GLN A 154 11.85 12.86 -17.81
N LEU A 155 12.62 13.44 -16.91
CA LEU A 155 12.17 13.89 -15.60
C LEU A 155 12.30 15.41 -15.49
N VAL A 156 11.16 16.09 -15.35
CA VAL A 156 11.10 17.52 -15.00
C VAL A 156 10.84 17.64 -13.50
N ARG A 157 11.59 18.46 -12.78
CA ARG A 157 11.40 18.65 -11.33
C ARG A 157 11.70 20.06 -10.85
N THR A 158 11.01 20.49 -9.79
CA THR A 158 11.30 21.72 -9.06
C THR A 158 11.43 21.45 -7.56
N GLU A 159 12.44 22.06 -6.93
CA GLU A 159 12.56 22.11 -5.47
C GLU A 159 11.91 23.38 -4.95
N ASN A 160 10.93 23.24 -4.06
CA ASN A 160 10.12 24.33 -3.56
C ASN A 160 10.20 24.42 -2.04
N PRO A 161 10.14 25.63 -1.45
CA PRO A 161 10.07 25.79 -0.01
C PRO A 161 8.71 25.37 0.57
N LYS A 162 7.64 25.37 -0.25
CA LYS A 162 6.28 24.93 0.07
C LYS A 162 5.59 24.40 -1.20
N ILE A 163 4.60 23.52 -1.06
CA ILE A 163 3.68 23.18 -2.17
C ILE A 163 2.43 24.03 -2.00
N ASN A 164 2.23 24.99 -2.91
CA ASN A 164 1.00 25.77 -3.05
C ASN A 164 0.63 25.86 -4.54
N GLY A 165 -0.53 26.43 -4.86
CA GLY A 165 -0.99 26.51 -6.26
C GLY A 165 -0.06 27.30 -7.18
N GLU A 166 0.69 28.28 -6.65
CA GLU A 166 1.65 29.07 -7.42
C GLU A 166 2.89 28.25 -7.81
N GLN A 167 3.43 27.46 -6.88
CA GLN A 167 4.55 26.56 -7.20
C GLN A 167 4.15 25.47 -8.20
N ILE A 168 2.88 25.04 -8.20
CA ILE A 168 2.36 24.15 -9.25
C ILE A 168 2.33 24.86 -10.60
N VAL A 169 1.85 26.11 -10.67
CA VAL A 169 1.87 26.88 -11.93
C VAL A 169 3.30 27.08 -12.44
N ASN A 170 4.24 27.45 -11.58
CA ASN A 170 5.65 27.58 -11.96
C ASN A 170 6.23 26.25 -12.48
N PHE A 171 5.84 25.13 -11.86
CA PHE A 171 6.21 23.81 -12.35
C PHE A 171 5.60 23.50 -13.73
N LEU A 172 4.34 23.86 -13.97
CA LEU A 172 3.68 23.67 -15.27
C LEU A 172 4.35 24.51 -16.37
N GLN A 173 4.71 25.76 -16.07
CA GLN A 173 5.47 26.60 -17.00
C GLN A 173 6.81 25.97 -17.33
N ARG A 174 7.54 25.48 -16.33
CA ARG A 174 8.81 24.78 -16.52
C ARG A 174 8.64 23.52 -17.39
N LEU A 175 7.55 22.78 -17.17
CA LEU A 175 7.22 21.59 -17.95
C LEU A 175 6.96 21.94 -19.42
N GLU A 176 6.25 23.04 -19.69
CA GLU A 176 6.03 23.57 -21.05
C GLU A 176 7.35 24.01 -21.70
N GLU A 177 8.21 24.73 -20.98
CA GLU A 177 9.52 25.18 -21.48
C GLU A 177 10.43 24.01 -21.88
N GLU A 178 10.51 22.98 -21.02
CA GLU A 178 11.32 21.78 -21.28
C GLU A 178 10.72 20.85 -22.35
N ASN A 179 9.51 21.16 -22.83
CA ASN A 179 8.79 20.45 -23.89
C ASN A 179 8.31 21.42 -24.97
N SER A 180 9.12 22.42 -25.29
CA SER A 180 8.77 23.45 -26.29
C SER A 180 8.57 22.90 -27.71
N ASP A 181 9.02 21.67 -27.99
CA ASP A 181 8.77 20.94 -29.22
C ASP A 181 7.40 20.23 -29.26
N LYS A 182 6.71 20.13 -28.13
CA LYS A 182 5.42 19.44 -28.00
C LYS A 182 4.26 20.39 -28.20
N GLU A 183 3.27 19.96 -28.99
CA GLU A 183 2.01 20.67 -29.21
C GLU A 183 1.02 20.41 -28.08
N ARG A 184 1.13 19.26 -27.39
CA ARG A 184 0.24 18.91 -26.29
C ARG A 184 0.91 18.03 -25.24
N ILE A 185 0.65 18.35 -23.96
CA ILE A 185 1.14 17.58 -22.83
C ILE A 185 -0.05 17.07 -22.02
N TYR A 186 -0.17 15.76 -21.88
CA TYR A 186 -1.15 15.10 -21.04
C TYR A 186 -0.54 14.83 -19.66
N LEU A 187 -1.00 15.54 -18.64
CA LEU A 187 -0.49 15.41 -17.29
C LEU A 187 -1.43 14.54 -16.44
N ILE A 188 -0.91 13.40 -15.97
CA ILE A 188 -1.60 12.48 -15.07
C ILE A 188 -1.08 12.74 -13.65
N CYS A 189 -1.98 13.08 -12.73
CA CYS A 189 -1.66 13.34 -11.32
C CYS A 189 -2.72 12.70 -10.41
N ASP A 190 -2.40 12.62 -9.11
CA ASP A 190 -3.36 12.14 -8.12
C ASP A 190 -4.50 13.17 -7.91
N ASN A 191 -5.52 12.77 -7.16
CA ASN A 191 -6.69 13.61 -6.93
C ASN A 191 -6.49 14.60 -5.77
N ALA A 192 -5.24 14.94 -5.42
CA ALA A 192 -4.94 15.78 -4.26
C ALA A 192 -5.55 17.18 -4.38
N SER A 193 -5.90 17.75 -3.23
CA SER A 193 -6.63 19.02 -3.15
C SER A 193 -5.86 20.19 -3.78
N TYR A 194 -4.53 20.16 -3.76
CA TYR A 194 -3.69 21.21 -4.33
C TYR A 194 -3.69 21.24 -5.87
N HIS A 195 -3.89 20.10 -6.54
CA HIS A 195 -4.10 20.05 -8.00
C HIS A 195 -5.44 20.66 -8.45
N LYS A 196 -6.41 20.76 -7.53
CA LYS A 196 -7.75 21.32 -7.81
C LYS A 196 -7.89 22.79 -7.48
N SER A 197 -6.79 23.46 -7.11
CA SER A 197 -6.85 24.88 -6.77
C SER A 197 -7.36 25.70 -7.95
N LYS A 198 -8.10 26.78 -7.66
CA LYS A 198 -8.73 27.64 -8.67
C LYS A 198 -7.70 28.11 -9.72
N LYS A 199 -6.50 28.51 -9.27
CA LYS A 199 -5.39 28.93 -10.13
C LYS A 199 -4.90 27.84 -11.09
N VAL A 200 -4.80 26.59 -10.64
CA VAL A 200 -4.35 25.48 -11.50
C VAL A 200 -5.42 25.15 -12.55
N LYS A 201 -6.70 25.22 -12.19
CA LYS A 201 -7.80 25.07 -13.14
C LYS A 201 -7.84 26.21 -14.16
N GLU A 202 -7.71 27.46 -13.71
CA GLU A 202 -7.67 28.64 -14.58
C GLU A 202 -6.50 28.55 -15.56
N TYR A 203 -5.30 28.20 -15.10
CA TYR A 203 -4.12 28.02 -15.95
C TYR A 203 -4.34 26.92 -17.00
N SER A 204 -4.89 25.78 -16.59
CA SER A 204 -5.16 24.64 -17.50
C SER A 204 -6.26 24.93 -18.53
N LEU A 205 -7.19 25.86 -18.23
CA LEU A 205 -8.28 26.26 -19.13
C LEU A 205 -7.89 27.42 -20.05
N SER A 206 -6.84 28.16 -19.73
CA SER A 206 -6.33 29.29 -20.53
C SER A 206 -5.34 28.89 -21.63
N ARG A 207 -5.14 27.59 -21.84
CA ARG A 207 -4.23 26.96 -22.80
C ARG A 207 -5.01 25.96 -23.65
#